data_AF-A0A2V5IA18-F1
#
_entry.id   AF-A0A2V5IA18-F1
#
_cell.length_a   1.000
_cell.length_b   1.000
_cell.length_c   1.000
_cell.angle_alpha   90.00
_cell.angle_beta   90.00
_cell.angle_gamma   90.00
#
_symmetry.space_group_name_H-M   'P 1'
#
loop_
_entity.id
_entity.type
_entity.pdbx_description
1 polymer ?
#
loop_
_entity_poly.entity_id
_entity_poly.type
_entity_poly.pdbx_seq_one_letter_code
_entity_poly.pdbx_strand_id
1 'polypeptide(L)'
;TSGADVTISRPDGGSLNTSARRDLLRGFVANNLDITRTFAHHTKILIVALNGPAVGLSAALIAQADFIYAAPHAFLLTPFSSLGLVAEGGASHAFVERLGIAKANEALLMSRRLPCAELVAAGFVNGVVAADSGRPDDSDGFLGKVLAEVEERLGAHLNQDSLLRIKELVRRPAREVLDRQNGLEVFAGLERFMSGVPQEEFRKLASGEKKHKL
;
A
#
# COMPACT_ATOMS: atom_id res chain seq x y z
N THR A 1 -7.56 6.13 -5.17
CA THR A 1 -6.83 6.73 -6.31
C THR A 1 -5.48 6.04 -6.41
N SER A 2 -5.27 5.16 -7.39
CA SER A 2 -3.98 4.49 -7.59
C SER A 2 -2.91 5.55 -7.86
N GLY A 3 -1.81 5.54 -7.12
CA GLY A 3 -0.73 6.55 -7.24
C GLY A 3 0.07 6.52 -8.54
N ALA A 4 -0.30 5.67 -9.50
CA ALA A 4 0.26 5.67 -10.85
C ALA A 4 -0.64 6.53 -11.76
N ASP A 5 -0.05 7.52 -12.42
CA ASP A 5 -0.71 8.29 -13.46
C ASP A 5 -1.10 7.36 -14.62
N VAL A 6 -2.40 7.14 -14.81
CA VAL A 6 -2.97 6.24 -15.81
C VAL A 6 -3.06 6.86 -17.22
N THR A 7 -2.60 8.11 -17.39
CA THR A 7 -2.65 8.82 -18.68
C THR A 7 -1.49 8.48 -19.63
N ILE A 8 -0.61 7.55 -19.26
CA ILE A 8 0.55 7.16 -20.08
C ILE A 8 0.09 6.44 -21.35
N SER A 9 0.17 7.15 -22.48
CA SER A 9 -0.11 6.65 -23.83
C SER A 9 0.77 5.45 -24.19
N ARG A 10 0.18 4.52 -24.97
CA ARG A 10 0.87 3.35 -25.56
C ARG A 10 2.12 3.84 -26.34
N PRO A 11 3.31 3.24 -26.14
CA PRO A 11 4.41 3.40 -27.08
C PRO A 11 4.07 2.63 -28.36
N ASP A 12 4.10 3.29 -29.51
CA ASP A 12 3.88 2.67 -30.81
C ASP A 12 4.90 1.53 -31.02
N GLY A 13 4.39 0.34 -31.33
CA GLY A 13 5.18 -0.88 -31.45
C GLY A 13 6.24 -0.75 -32.55
N GLY A 14 7.50 -0.99 -32.19
CA GLY A 14 8.58 -1.17 -33.18
C GLY A 14 9.97 -0.67 -32.75
N SER A 15 10.07 0.12 -31.69
CA SER A 15 11.35 0.60 -31.16
C SER A 15 11.25 0.68 -29.65
N LEU A 16 12.31 0.31 -28.92
CA LEU A 16 12.52 0.74 -27.54
C LEU A 16 12.55 2.27 -27.58
N ASN A 17 11.39 2.92 -27.53
CA ASN A 17 11.31 4.36 -27.61
C ASN A 17 12.00 4.91 -26.37
N THR A 18 13.25 5.34 -26.54
CA THR A 18 14.14 5.80 -25.47
C THR A 18 13.48 6.92 -24.66
N SER A 19 12.51 7.66 -25.21
CA SER A 19 11.68 8.62 -24.46
C SER A 19 10.72 7.93 -23.49
N ALA A 20 9.90 6.98 -23.94
CA ALA A 20 8.91 6.30 -23.08
C ALA A 20 9.55 5.60 -21.88
N ARG A 21 10.67 4.89 -22.09
CA ARG A 21 11.43 4.30 -20.98
C ARG A 21 11.97 5.37 -20.03
N ARG A 22 12.48 6.48 -20.55
CA ARG A 22 13.00 7.60 -19.74
C ARG A 22 11.90 8.28 -18.94
N ASP A 23 10.72 8.43 -19.52
CA ASP A 23 9.56 9.05 -18.85
C ASP A 23 9.05 8.16 -17.72
N LEU A 24 8.94 6.85 -17.96
CA LEU A 24 8.61 5.88 -16.90
C LEU A 24 9.68 5.82 -15.79
N LEU A 25 10.97 5.95 -16.15
CA LEU A 25 12.04 6.04 -15.15
C LEU A 25 11.91 7.29 -14.28
N ARG A 26 11.61 8.44 -14.87
CA ARG A 26 11.48 9.73 -14.18
C ARG A 26 10.18 9.86 -13.38
N GLY A 27 9.09 9.28 -13.87
CA GLY A 27 7.79 9.30 -13.23
C GLY A 27 7.59 8.09 -12.34
N PHE A 28 7.21 6.95 -12.95
CA PHE A 28 6.83 5.75 -12.24
C PHE A 28 7.91 5.24 -11.27
N VAL A 29 9.13 4.98 -11.78
CA VAL A 29 10.21 4.38 -10.97
C VAL A 29 10.65 5.32 -9.87
N ALA A 30 10.98 6.57 -10.20
CA ALA A 30 11.44 7.54 -9.20
C ALA A 30 10.41 7.75 -8.09
N ASN A 31 9.14 7.96 -8.44
CA ASN A 31 8.09 8.21 -7.46
C ASN A 31 7.83 6.99 -6.57
N ASN A 32 7.73 5.78 -7.15
CA ASN A 32 7.45 4.58 -6.39
C ASN A 32 8.62 4.19 -5.48
N LEU A 33 9.85 4.30 -5.97
CA LEU A 33 11.04 3.99 -5.19
C LEU A 33 11.15 4.93 -3.99
N ASP A 34 10.98 6.25 -4.22
CA ASP A 34 11.13 7.29 -3.20
C ASP A 34 10.03 7.22 -2.13
N ILE A 35 8.75 7.14 -2.54
CA ILE A 35 7.64 7.12 -1.57
C ILE A 35 7.66 5.85 -0.71
N THR A 36 7.96 4.69 -1.32
CA THR A 36 8.05 3.41 -0.62
C THR A 36 9.17 3.44 0.40
N ARG A 37 10.35 3.96 0.00
CA ARG A 37 11.48 4.10 0.90
C ARG A 37 11.18 5.08 2.03
N THR A 38 10.51 6.20 1.72
CA THR A 38 10.11 7.20 2.72
C THR A 38 9.25 6.60 3.82
N PHE A 39 8.27 5.76 3.46
CA PHE A 39 7.42 5.06 4.43
C PHE A 39 8.21 4.00 5.21
N ALA A 40 8.99 3.16 4.53
CA ALA A 40 9.76 2.07 5.14
C ALA A 40 10.85 2.56 6.11
N HIS A 41 11.45 3.73 5.85
CA HIS A 41 12.52 4.32 6.67
C HIS A 41 12.03 5.45 7.59
N HIS A 42 10.72 5.69 7.68
CA HIS A 42 10.20 6.77 8.51
C HIS A 42 10.63 6.60 9.97
N THR A 43 11.27 7.62 10.54
CA THR A 43 11.94 7.52 11.85
C THR A 43 11.03 7.77 13.04
N LYS A 44 9.87 8.40 12.84
CA LYS A 44 8.84 8.59 13.89
C LYS A 44 7.87 7.42 13.91
N ILE A 45 7.11 7.27 15.00
CA ILE A 45 6.04 6.27 15.04
C ILE A 45 4.98 6.65 14.00
N LEU A 46 4.83 5.80 12.98
CA LEU A 46 3.93 6.00 11.86
C LEU A 46 2.64 5.25 12.12
N ILE A 47 1.55 5.99 12.30
CA ILE A 47 0.23 5.46 12.63
C ILE A 47 -0.72 5.78 11.49
N VAL A 48 -1.45 4.78 11.02
CA VAL A 48 -2.47 4.91 9.98
C VAL A 48 -3.85 4.82 10.61
N ALA A 49 -4.63 5.89 10.46
CA ALA A 49 -6.06 5.91 10.71
C ALA A 49 -6.80 5.56 9.39
N LEU A 50 -7.10 4.28 9.18
CA LEU A 50 -7.72 3.78 7.97
C LEU A 50 -9.25 3.98 8.03
N ASN A 51 -9.70 5.17 7.66
CA ASN A 51 -11.11 5.58 7.69
C ASN A 51 -11.97 4.95 6.59
N GLY A 52 -11.41 4.13 5.70
CA GLY A 52 -12.13 3.56 4.57
C GLY A 52 -11.28 2.62 3.72
N PRO A 53 -11.69 2.34 2.48
CA PRO A 53 -10.95 1.46 1.58
C PRO A 53 -9.54 1.98 1.23
N ALA A 54 -8.52 1.13 1.33
CA ALA A 54 -7.20 1.39 0.74
C ALA A 54 -6.97 0.48 -0.47
N VAL A 55 -6.55 1.09 -1.58
CA VAL A 55 -6.46 0.41 -2.88
C VAL A 55 -5.13 0.67 -3.57
N GLY A 56 -4.52 -0.37 -4.14
CA GLY A 56 -3.30 -0.29 -4.94
C GLY A 56 -2.09 0.15 -4.11
N LEU A 57 -1.30 1.11 -4.62
CA LEU A 57 -0.11 1.61 -3.95
C LEU A 57 -0.40 2.12 -2.53
N SER A 58 -1.55 2.77 -2.28
CA SER A 58 -1.90 3.20 -0.93
C SER A 58 -2.05 2.03 0.05
N ALA A 59 -2.65 0.91 -0.39
CA ALA A 59 -2.74 -0.31 0.43
C ALA A 59 -1.36 -0.92 0.71
N ALA A 60 -0.45 -0.84 -0.27
CA ALA A 60 0.93 -1.27 -0.11
C ALA A 60 1.70 -0.40 0.90
N LEU A 61 1.59 0.93 0.78
CA LEU A 61 2.31 1.88 1.63
C LEU A 61 1.87 1.81 3.09
N ILE A 62 0.58 1.65 3.38
CA ILE A 62 0.12 1.57 4.78
C ILE A 62 0.61 0.30 5.47
N ALA A 63 0.99 -0.76 4.74
CA ALA A 63 1.62 -1.94 5.34
C ALA A 63 2.99 -1.62 5.97
N GLN A 64 3.58 -0.46 5.66
CA GLN A 64 4.80 0.03 6.29
C GLN A 64 4.54 0.81 7.59
N ALA A 65 3.28 1.01 8.00
CA ALA A 65 2.97 1.68 9.26
C ALA A 65 3.33 0.80 10.46
N ASP A 66 3.71 1.43 11.57
CA ASP A 66 3.95 0.69 12.81
C ASP A 66 2.60 0.22 13.41
N PHE A 67 1.58 1.09 13.35
CA PHE A 67 0.22 0.78 13.81
C PHE A 67 -0.82 1.19 12.77
N ILE A 68 -1.86 0.36 12.62
CA ILE A 68 -3.01 0.62 11.75
C ILE A 68 -4.29 0.42 12.55
N TYR A 69 -5.08 1.47 12.71
CA TYR A 69 -6.43 1.39 13.25
C TYR A 69 -7.42 1.64 12.12
N ALA A 70 -8.44 0.80 12.02
CA ALA A 70 -9.35 0.83 10.87
C ALA A 70 -10.80 1.06 11.26
N ALA A 71 -11.54 1.77 10.41
CA ALA A 71 -12.99 1.82 10.49
C ALA A 71 -13.57 0.42 10.18
N PRO A 72 -14.74 0.04 10.74
CA PRO A 72 -15.33 -1.29 10.52
C PRO A 72 -15.58 -1.63 9.04
N HIS A 73 -15.85 -0.61 8.23
CA HIS A 73 -16.17 -0.74 6.81
C HIS A 73 -14.94 -0.70 5.89
N ALA A 74 -13.74 -0.49 6.45
CA ALA A 74 -12.50 -0.45 5.70
C ALA A 74 -12.17 -1.82 5.07
N PHE A 75 -11.40 -1.80 3.99
CA PHE A 75 -10.88 -2.99 3.35
C PHE A 75 -9.58 -2.69 2.60
N LEU A 76 -8.81 -3.73 2.30
CA LEU A 76 -7.67 -3.66 1.38
C LEU A 76 -8.01 -4.28 0.04
N LEU A 77 -7.51 -3.67 -1.03
CA LEU A 77 -7.48 -4.27 -2.35
C LEU A 77 -6.18 -3.88 -3.06
N THR A 78 -5.39 -4.85 -3.48
CA THR A 78 -4.20 -4.64 -4.31
C THR A 78 -4.44 -5.26 -5.68
N PRO A 79 -5.11 -4.55 -6.61
CA PRO A 79 -5.60 -5.15 -7.86
C PRO A 79 -4.49 -5.38 -8.90
N PHE A 80 -3.24 -5.57 -8.47
CA PHE A 80 -2.04 -5.59 -9.32
C PHE A 80 -2.17 -6.63 -10.44
N SER A 81 -2.39 -7.90 -10.08
CA SER A 81 -2.51 -8.98 -11.07
C SER A 81 -3.71 -8.76 -12.00
N SER A 82 -4.81 -8.21 -11.49
CA SER A 82 -5.99 -7.89 -12.31
C SER A 82 -5.77 -6.70 -13.25
N LEU A 83 -4.82 -5.81 -12.94
CA LEU A 83 -4.45 -4.67 -13.79
C LEU A 83 -3.25 -4.97 -14.70
N GLY A 84 -2.77 -6.22 -14.71
CA GLY A 84 -1.56 -6.57 -15.46
C GLY A 84 -0.29 -5.95 -14.88
N LEU A 85 -0.32 -5.47 -13.64
CA LEU A 85 0.81 -4.96 -12.87
C LEU A 85 1.45 -6.07 -12.04
N VAL A 86 2.63 -5.78 -11.50
CA VAL A 86 3.27 -6.57 -10.45
C VAL A 86 3.02 -5.92 -9.08
N ALA A 87 3.47 -6.56 -8.00
CA ALA A 87 3.47 -5.93 -6.69
C ALA A 87 4.33 -4.65 -6.70
N GLU A 88 3.86 -3.63 -5.98
CA GLU A 88 4.48 -2.32 -5.83
C GLU A 88 4.43 -1.90 -4.35
N GLY A 89 5.17 -0.86 -3.96
CA GLY A 89 5.09 -0.29 -2.61
C GLY A 89 5.75 -1.13 -1.52
N GLY A 90 6.64 -2.06 -1.89
CA GLY A 90 7.22 -3.06 -1.00
C GLY A 90 6.21 -4.14 -0.57
N ALA A 91 5.06 -4.24 -1.24
CA ALA A 91 3.97 -5.11 -0.83
C ALA A 91 4.38 -6.59 -0.85
N SER A 92 5.25 -7.02 -1.78
CA SER A 92 5.66 -8.43 -1.87
C SER A 92 6.39 -8.93 -0.61
N HIS A 93 7.00 -8.03 0.16
CA HIS A 93 7.59 -8.34 1.46
C HIS A 93 6.65 -7.98 2.61
N ALA A 94 6.18 -6.73 2.67
CA ALA A 94 5.42 -6.23 3.82
C ALA A 94 4.07 -6.94 4.01
N PHE A 95 3.42 -7.40 2.94
CA PHE A 95 2.18 -8.17 3.10
C PHE A 95 2.46 -9.56 3.66
N VAL A 96 3.58 -10.19 3.30
CA VAL A 96 3.94 -11.49 3.86
C VAL A 96 4.24 -11.35 5.36
N GLU A 97 4.96 -10.29 5.76
CA GLU A 97 5.24 -10.02 7.17
C GLU A 97 3.97 -9.74 7.99
N ARG A 98 3.02 -8.97 7.45
CA ARG A 98 1.81 -8.57 8.20
C ARG A 98 0.62 -9.52 8.11
N LEU A 99 0.44 -10.22 6.98
CA LEU A 99 -0.71 -11.10 6.75
C LEU A 99 -0.36 -12.59 6.88
N GLY A 100 0.92 -12.91 6.85
CA GLY A 100 1.38 -14.26 6.53
C GLY A 100 1.21 -14.58 5.04
N ILE A 101 1.98 -15.56 4.57
CA ILE A 101 2.09 -15.89 3.14
C ILE A 101 0.75 -16.27 2.49
N ALA A 102 -0.14 -16.97 3.21
CA ALA A 102 -1.41 -17.43 2.66
C ALA A 102 -2.33 -16.26 2.29
N LYS A 103 -2.55 -15.32 3.23
CA LYS A 103 -3.40 -14.14 2.99
C LYS A 103 -2.71 -13.10 2.11
N ALA A 104 -1.39 -13.00 2.16
CA ALA A 104 -0.63 -12.19 1.20
C ALA A 104 -0.85 -12.68 -0.24
N ASN A 105 -0.85 -14.00 -0.49
CA ASN A 105 -1.12 -14.57 -1.81
C ASN A 105 -2.56 -14.31 -2.27
N GLU A 106 -3.55 -14.41 -1.38
CA GLU A 106 -4.92 -14.02 -1.72
C GLU A 106 -5.02 -12.54 -2.11
N ALA A 107 -4.35 -11.64 -1.37
CA ALA A 107 -4.35 -10.22 -1.69
C ALA A 107 -3.63 -9.94 -3.02
N LEU A 108 -2.39 -10.39 -3.17
CA LEU A 108 -1.50 -9.99 -4.26
C LEU A 108 -1.71 -10.80 -5.55
N LEU A 109 -1.85 -12.13 -5.44
CA LEU A 109 -1.97 -13.00 -6.62
C LEU A 109 -3.42 -13.04 -7.11
N MET A 110 -4.38 -13.23 -6.19
CA MET A 110 -5.80 -13.32 -6.55
C MET A 110 -6.47 -11.95 -6.72
N SER A 111 -5.75 -10.85 -6.44
CA SER A 111 -6.33 -9.50 -6.35
C SER A 111 -7.61 -9.52 -5.51
N ARG A 112 -7.60 -10.18 -4.35
CA ARG A 112 -8.79 -10.35 -3.51
C ARG A 112 -8.94 -9.15 -2.58
N ARG A 113 -10.18 -8.66 -2.49
CA ARG A 113 -10.58 -7.71 -1.46
C ARG A 113 -10.55 -8.38 -0.09
N LEU A 114 -9.78 -7.83 0.84
CA LEU A 114 -9.70 -8.28 2.23
C LEU A 114 -10.53 -7.34 3.12
N PRO A 115 -11.67 -7.79 3.67
CA PRO A 115 -12.49 -6.98 4.57
C PRO A 115 -11.80 -6.79 5.93
N CYS A 116 -12.20 -5.74 6.66
CA CYS A 116 -11.60 -5.36 7.96
C CYS A 116 -11.45 -6.52 8.93
N ALA A 117 -12.47 -7.37 9.08
CA ALA A 117 -12.43 -8.53 9.98
C ALA A 117 -11.27 -9.50 9.67
N GLU A 118 -10.99 -9.74 8.39
CA GLU A 118 -9.86 -10.59 7.99
C GLU A 118 -8.51 -9.92 8.23
N LEU A 119 -8.44 -8.59 8.07
CA LEU A 119 -7.22 -7.82 8.33
C LEU A 119 -6.83 -7.84 9.81
N VAL A 120 -7.83 -7.76 10.70
CA VAL A 120 -7.64 -7.89 12.15
C VAL A 120 -7.21 -9.30 12.51
N ALA A 121 -7.89 -10.32 11.98
CA ALA A 121 -7.57 -11.72 12.25
C ALA A 121 -6.14 -12.09 11.79
N ALA A 122 -5.66 -11.47 10.71
CA ALA A 122 -4.31 -11.68 10.20
C ALA A 122 -3.23 -10.85 10.92
N GLY A 123 -3.60 -9.87 11.76
CA GLY A 123 -2.65 -8.96 12.42
C GLY A 123 -2.20 -7.77 11.57
N PHE A 124 -2.80 -7.56 10.39
CA PHE A 124 -2.51 -6.39 9.56
C PHE A 124 -3.03 -5.11 10.19
N VAL A 125 -4.25 -5.15 10.74
CA VAL A 125 -4.86 -4.05 11.50
C VAL A 125 -4.73 -4.35 12.99
N ASN A 126 -4.28 -3.37 13.77
CA ASN A 126 -4.08 -3.49 15.22
C ASN A 126 -5.41 -3.43 15.99
N GLY A 127 -6.39 -2.68 15.48
CA GLY A 127 -7.70 -2.58 16.09
C GLY A 127 -8.73 -1.93 15.18
N VAL A 128 -10.00 -2.22 15.45
CA VAL A 128 -11.13 -1.59 14.78
C VAL A 128 -11.66 -0.48 15.68
N VAL A 129 -11.80 0.71 15.12
CA VAL A 129 -12.30 1.90 15.83
C VAL A 129 -13.53 2.41 15.08
N ALA A 130 -14.65 2.55 15.80
CA ALA A 130 -15.89 3.11 15.25
C ALA A 130 -16.08 4.53 15.77
N ALA A 131 -16.53 5.43 14.90
CA ALA A 131 -16.99 6.75 15.31
C ALA A 131 -18.28 6.62 16.14
N ASP A 132 -18.46 7.51 17.13
CA ASP A 132 -19.66 7.48 17.99
C ASP A 132 -20.96 7.73 17.20
N SER A 133 -20.87 8.46 16.07
CA SER A 133 -22.02 8.67 15.19
C SER A 133 -22.49 7.39 14.48
N GLY A 134 -21.64 6.35 14.43
CA GLY A 134 -21.89 5.11 13.69
C GLY A 134 -21.91 5.26 12.17
N ARG A 135 -21.72 6.48 11.64
CA ARG A 135 -21.79 6.71 10.19
C ARG A 135 -20.45 6.42 9.51
N PRO A 136 -20.43 5.74 8.34
CA PRO A 136 -19.18 5.46 7.61
C PRO A 136 -18.44 6.70 7.12
N ASP A 137 -19.13 7.81 6.91
CA ASP A 137 -18.58 9.06 6.38
C ASP A 137 -18.04 10.01 7.48
N ASP A 138 -18.22 9.67 8.76
CA ASP A 138 -17.71 10.46 9.90
C ASP A 138 -16.21 10.22 10.13
N SER A 139 -15.40 10.75 9.22
CA SER A 139 -13.94 10.64 9.27
C SER A 139 -13.34 11.40 10.45
N ASP A 140 -13.92 12.54 10.83
CA ASP A 140 -13.42 13.36 11.94
C ASP A 140 -13.68 12.68 13.29
N GLY A 141 -14.89 12.14 13.49
CA GLY A 141 -15.22 11.36 14.67
C GLY A 141 -14.35 10.10 14.80
N PHE A 142 -14.12 9.40 13.68
CA PHE A 142 -13.19 8.28 13.64
C PHE A 142 -11.76 8.69 14.01
N LEU A 143 -11.23 9.76 13.41
CA LEU A 143 -9.89 10.26 13.70
C LEU A 143 -9.73 10.65 15.18
N GLY A 144 -10.73 11.33 15.76
CA GLY A 144 -10.73 11.68 17.18
C GLY A 144 -10.59 10.46 18.09
N LYS A 145 -11.28 9.36 17.76
CA LYS A 145 -11.17 8.10 18.49
C LYS A 145 -9.80 7.43 18.32
N VAL A 146 -9.25 7.44 17.12
CA VAL A 146 -7.90 6.90 16.88
C VAL A 146 -6.86 7.72 17.66
N LEU A 147 -6.95 9.05 17.68
CA LEU A 147 -6.05 9.90 18.45
C LEU A 147 -6.15 9.62 19.96
N ALA A 148 -7.36 9.39 20.48
CA ALA A 148 -7.55 8.97 21.87
C ALA A 148 -6.88 7.62 22.17
N GLU A 149 -7.02 6.62 21.30
CA GLU A 149 -6.33 5.33 21.44
C GLU A 149 -4.81 5.51 21.40
N VAL A 150 -4.29 6.38 20.53
CA VAL A 150 -2.85 6.67 20.45
C VAL A 150 -2.35 7.33 21.73
N GLU A 151 -3.07 8.31 22.28
CA GLU A 151 -2.70 8.95 23.54
C GLU A 151 -2.74 7.95 24.71
N GLU A 152 -3.76 7.10 24.77
CA GLU A 152 -3.88 6.06 25.79
C GLU A 152 -2.72 5.05 25.72
N ARG A 153 -2.33 4.62 24.51
CA ARG A 153 -1.35 3.53 24.31
C ARG A 153 0.09 4.02 24.19
N LEU A 154 0.31 5.23 23.70
CA LEU A 154 1.64 5.77 23.34
C LEU A 154 1.93 7.13 23.99
N GLY A 155 1.05 7.62 24.87
CA GLY A 155 1.19 8.89 25.55
C GLY A 155 2.29 8.94 26.61
N ALA A 156 2.16 9.88 27.55
CA ALA A 156 3.23 10.28 28.47
C ALA A 156 3.75 9.18 29.42
N HIS A 157 3.01 8.08 29.59
CA HIS A 157 3.44 6.94 30.39
C HIS A 157 4.58 6.13 29.75
N LEU A 158 4.83 6.30 28.44
CA LEU A 158 5.96 5.71 27.74
C LEU A 158 7.07 6.73 27.48
N ASN A 159 8.32 6.30 27.62
CA ASN A 159 9.47 7.12 27.29
C ASN A 159 9.63 7.24 25.77
N GLN A 160 9.48 8.46 25.25
CA GLN A 160 9.43 8.73 23.82
C GLN A 160 10.74 8.44 23.08
N ASP A 161 11.90 8.69 23.70
CA ASP A 161 13.20 8.32 23.10
C ASP A 161 13.33 6.80 22.98
N SER A 162 12.94 6.07 24.03
CA SER A 162 12.95 4.61 24.04
C SER A 162 12.05 4.04 22.95
N LEU A 163 10.85 4.60 22.72
CA LEU A 163 9.97 4.18 21.62
C LEU A 163 10.68 4.26 20.26
N LEU A 164 11.36 5.37 19.98
CA LEU A 164 12.07 5.55 18.72
C LEU A 164 13.28 4.61 18.59
N ARG A 165 14.02 4.36 19.68
CA ARG A 165 15.13 3.40 19.69
C ARG A 165 14.67 1.96 19.53
N ILE A 166 13.56 1.58 20.16
CA ILE A 166 12.93 0.27 19.97
C ILE A 166 12.49 0.12 18.52
N LYS A 167 11.78 1.10 17.95
CA LYS A 167 11.39 1.07 16.53
C LYS A 167 12.60 0.87 15.62
N GLU A 168 13.70 1.59 15.87
CA GLU A 168 14.92 1.44 15.08
C GLU A 168 15.44 0.00 15.11
N LEU A 169 15.54 -0.61 16.30
CA LEU A 169 16.01 -1.99 16.44
C LEU A 169 15.06 -3.00 15.78
N VAL A 170 13.75 -2.81 15.90
CA VAL A 170 12.73 -3.67 15.30
C VAL A 170 12.79 -3.61 13.77
N ARG A 171 12.95 -2.41 13.19
CA ARG A 171 12.84 -2.22 11.73
C ARG A 171 14.16 -2.47 11.00
N ARG A 172 15.31 -2.28 11.66
CA ARG A 172 16.63 -2.35 11.03
C ARG A 172 16.89 -3.64 10.24
N PRO A 173 16.55 -4.86 10.71
CA PRO A 173 16.80 -6.08 9.95
C PRO A 173 16.03 -6.16 8.62
N ALA A 174 14.80 -5.65 8.59
CA ALA A 174 13.94 -5.70 7.42
C ALA A 174 14.25 -4.60 6.39
N ARG A 175 14.91 -3.49 6.78
CA ARG A 175 15.17 -2.35 5.88
C ARG A 175 15.99 -2.72 4.64
N GLU A 176 17.04 -3.51 4.80
CA GLU A 176 17.87 -3.94 3.66
C GLU A 176 17.09 -4.84 2.70
N VAL A 177 16.25 -5.73 3.26
CA VAL A 177 15.36 -6.60 2.48
C VAL A 177 14.34 -5.77 1.72
N LEU A 178 13.71 -4.79 2.39
CA LEU A 178 12.74 -3.87 1.80
C LEU A 178 13.36 -2.99 0.71
N ASP A 179 14.55 -2.42 0.92
CA ASP A 179 15.22 -1.58 -0.07
C ASP A 179 15.55 -2.38 -1.34
N ARG A 180 16.09 -3.59 -1.15
CA ARG A 180 16.36 -4.51 -2.27
C ARG A 180 15.06 -4.87 -2.99
N GLN A 181 14.01 -5.22 -2.26
CA GLN A 181 12.75 -5.67 -2.84
C GLN A 181 12.02 -4.53 -3.55
N ASN A 182 12.02 -3.32 -2.98
CA ASN A 182 11.48 -2.11 -3.60
C ASN A 182 12.17 -1.84 -4.96
N GLY A 183 13.50 -1.95 -5.01
CA GLY A 183 14.25 -1.86 -6.26
C GLY A 183 13.80 -2.89 -7.31
N LEU A 184 13.61 -4.15 -6.90
CA LEU A 184 13.14 -5.20 -7.81
C LEU A 184 11.71 -4.95 -8.30
N GLU A 185 10.81 -4.55 -7.40
CA GLU A 185 9.40 -4.25 -7.73
C GLU A 185 9.28 -3.12 -8.75
N VAL A 186 10.00 -2.00 -8.57
CA VAL A 186 9.87 -0.86 -9.51
C VAL A 186 10.41 -1.18 -10.90
N PHE A 187 11.48 -1.99 -11.02
CA PHE A 187 11.97 -2.39 -12.33
C PHE A 187 11.09 -3.45 -13.01
N ALA A 188 10.54 -4.39 -12.23
CA ALA A 188 9.52 -5.31 -12.76
C ALA A 188 8.27 -4.53 -13.21
N GLY A 189 7.84 -3.52 -12.46
CA GLY A 189 6.74 -2.61 -12.85
C GLY A 189 7.05 -1.86 -14.13
N LEU A 190 8.27 -1.32 -14.28
CA LEU A 190 8.72 -0.67 -15.51
C LEU A 190 8.61 -1.61 -16.72
N GLU A 191 9.04 -2.86 -16.59
CA GLU A 191 8.92 -3.87 -17.66
C GLU A 191 7.45 -4.14 -18.01
N ARG A 192 6.56 -4.19 -17.02
CA ARG A 192 5.11 -4.30 -17.26
C ARG A 192 4.59 -3.11 -18.05
N PHE A 193 4.87 -1.88 -17.64
CA PHE A 193 4.43 -0.69 -18.38
C PHE A 193 5.00 -0.62 -19.80
N MET A 194 6.26 -1.02 -19.99
CA MET A 194 6.88 -1.10 -21.32
C MET A 194 6.24 -2.15 -22.23
N SER A 195 5.67 -3.22 -21.66
CA SER A 195 4.96 -4.25 -22.44
C SER A 195 3.60 -3.79 -22.99
N GLY A 196 3.05 -2.67 -22.50
CA GLY A 196 1.74 -2.16 -22.89
C GLY A 196 0.54 -2.92 -22.28
N VAL A 197 0.78 -3.98 -21.50
CA VAL A 197 -0.30 -4.80 -20.92
C VAL A 197 -1.13 -4.03 -19.88
N PRO A 198 -0.53 -3.28 -18.92
CA PRO A 198 -1.33 -2.49 -17.98
C PRO A 198 -2.29 -1.51 -18.68
N GLN A 199 -1.81 -0.82 -19.72
CA GLN A 199 -2.59 0.13 -20.50
C GLN A 199 -3.78 -0.54 -21.18
N GLU A 200 -3.60 -1.75 -21.71
CA GLU A 200 -4.69 -2.55 -22.27
C GLU A 200 -5.72 -2.97 -21.20
N GLU A 201 -5.28 -3.40 -20.02
CA GLU A 201 -6.18 -3.77 -18.93
C GLU A 201 -6.95 -2.56 -18.36
N PHE A 202 -6.31 -1.39 -18.28
CA PHE A 202 -6.99 -0.14 -17.93
C PHE A 202 -8.03 0.27 -18.98
N ARG A 203 -7.72 0.11 -20.28
CA ARG A 203 -8.69 0.36 -21.37
C ARG A 203 -9.91 -0.55 -21.24
N LYS A 204 -9.71 -1.85 -20.99
CA LYS A 204 -10.80 -2.82 -20.78
C LYS A 204 -11.69 -2.47 -19.59
N LEU A 205 -11.10 -1.95 -18.51
CA LEU A 205 -11.85 -1.47 -17.35
C LEU A 205 -12.68 -0.23 -17.67
N ALA A 206 -12.06 0.76 -18.33
CA ALA A 206 -12.74 2.01 -18.68
C ALA A 206 -13.89 1.80 -19.68
N SER A 207 -13.75 0.83 -20.59
CA SER A 207 -14.78 0.43 -21.56
C SER A 207 -15.85 -0.51 -21.00
N GLY A 208 -15.69 -1.01 -19.77
CA GLY A 208 -16.61 -1.99 -19.17
C GLY A 208 -16.46 -3.42 -19.69
N GLU A 209 -15.51 -3.68 -20.60
CA GLU A 209 -15.15 -5.03 -21.07
C GLU A 209 -14.64 -5.91 -19.91
N LYS A 210 -14.17 -5.29 -18.83
CA LYS A 210 -13.74 -5.95 -17.59
C LYS A 210 -14.46 -5.34 -16.39
N LYS A 211 -15.02 -6.18 -15.51
CA LYS A 211 -15.57 -5.75 -14.22
C LYS A 211 -14.48 -5.61 -13.17
N HIS A 212 -14.52 -4.53 -12.39
CA HIS A 212 -13.61 -4.30 -11.26
C HIS A 212 -14.18 -4.89 -9.96
N LYS A 213 -13.30 -5.31 -9.04
CA LYS A 213 -13.66 -5.76 -7.67
C LYS A 213 -13.69 -4.61 -6.64
N LEU A 214 -13.93 -3.37 -7.07
CA LEU A 214 -13.98 -2.19 -6.17
C LEU A 214 -15.29 -2.23 -5.39
#